data_AF-A0A1V5WJB5-F1
#
_entry.id   AF-A0A1V5WJB5-F1
#
_cell.length_a   1.000
_cell.length_b   1.000
_cell.length_c   1.000
_cell.angle_alpha   90.00
_cell.angle_beta   90.00
_cell.angle_gamma   90.00
#
_symmetry.space_group_name_H-M   'P 1'
#
loop_
_entity.id
_entity.type
_entity.pdbx_description
1 polymer ?
#
loop_
_entity_poly.entity_id
_entity_poly.type
_entity_poly.pdbx_seq_one_letter_code
_entity_poly.pdbx_strand_id
1 'polypeptide(L)'
;MDKYKDLPILEQVMEYAKQGYPQHNGLWACGLLIRRHNDKVKAFNKLWWEHNKKYTYQDQLSFPVCAKEVGLDIRTIDINLNSNNIVDFNTPHKSIL
;
A
#
# COMPACT_ATOMS: atom_id res chain seq x y z
N MET A 1 1.56 -17.34 -9.83
CA MET A 1 2.62 -16.55 -9.15
C MET A 1 2.71 -17.08 -7.73
N ASP A 2 3.72 -17.90 -7.44
CA ASP A 2 3.84 -18.56 -6.13
C ASP A 2 4.05 -17.60 -4.97
N LYS A 3 4.57 -16.40 -5.27
CA LYS A 3 4.88 -15.34 -4.28
C LYS A 3 3.74 -15.03 -3.31
N TYR A 4 2.48 -15.16 -3.71
CA TYR A 4 1.33 -14.76 -2.89
C TYR A 4 0.38 -15.92 -2.56
N LYS A 5 0.76 -17.16 -2.88
CA LYS A 5 -0.14 -18.32 -2.83
C LYS A 5 -0.72 -18.56 -1.43
N ASP A 6 0.09 -18.34 -0.39
CA ASP A 6 -0.26 -18.63 0.99
C ASP A 6 -0.73 -17.40 1.77
N LEU A 7 -0.95 -16.27 1.07
CA LEU A 7 -1.40 -15.03 1.68
C LEU A 7 -2.94 -14.92 1.67
N PRO A 8 -3.56 -14.42 2.75
CA PRO A 8 -5.02 -14.24 2.85
C PRO A 8 -5.54 -13.03 2.05
N ILE A 9 -5.12 -12.88 0.78
CA ILE A 9 -5.51 -11.75 -0.08
C ILE A 9 -7.03 -11.69 -0.27
N LEU A 10 -7.65 -12.83 -0.58
CA LEU A 10 -9.09 -12.86 -0.84
C LEU A 10 -9.89 -12.49 0.42
N GLU A 11 -9.48 -13.02 1.58
CA GLU A 11 -10.09 -12.69 2.86
C GLU A 11 -9.95 -11.20 3.18
N GLN A 12 -8.74 -10.64 2.99
CA GLN A 12 -8.47 -9.22 3.18
C GLN A 12 -9.40 -8.33 2.34
N VAL A 13 -9.51 -8.63 1.04
CA VAL A 13 -10.36 -7.84 0.12
C VAL A 13 -11.84 -8.01 0.46
N MET A 14 -12.28 -9.22 0.82
CA MET A 14 -13.65 -9.46 1.24
C MET A 14 -14.02 -8.71 2.51
N GLU A 15 -13.10 -8.61 3.46
CA GLU A 15 -13.31 -7.87 4.70
C GLU A 15 -13.49 -6.37 4.42
N TYR A 16 -12.66 -5.80 3.54
CA TYR A 16 -12.83 -4.41 3.11
C TYR A 16 -14.16 -4.18 2.37
N ALA A 17 -14.58 -5.14 1.53
CA ALA A 17 -15.88 -5.08 0.86
C ALA A 17 -17.05 -5.11 1.86
N LYS A 18 -17.00 -5.97 2.89
CA LYS A 18 -18.01 -6.04 3.96
C LYS A 18 -18.11 -4.75 4.75
N GLN A 19 -16.99 -4.05 4.93
CA GLN A 19 -16.93 -2.73 5.57
C GLN A 19 -17.45 -1.60 4.68
N GLY A 20 -17.92 -1.90 3.46
CA GLY A 20 -18.45 -0.92 2.52
C GLY A 20 -17.35 -0.12 1.79
N TYR A 21 -16.13 -0.65 1.70
CA TYR A 21 -15.10 -0.02 0.89
C TYR A 21 -15.49 -0.08 -0.61
N PRO A 22 -15.45 1.05 -1.34
CA PRO A 22 -15.96 1.12 -2.70
C PRO A 22 -15.18 0.22 -3.66
N GLN A 23 -15.94 -0.48 -4.51
CA GLN A 23 -15.36 -1.17 -5.65
C GLN A 23 -14.79 -0.15 -6.65
N HIS A 24 -13.78 -0.57 -7.41
CA HIS A 24 -13.15 0.26 -8.45
C HIS A 24 -12.54 1.59 -7.98
N ASN A 25 -12.16 1.69 -6.69
CA ASN A 25 -11.53 2.88 -6.13
C ASN A 25 -10.05 3.10 -6.55
N GLY A 26 -9.51 2.20 -7.37
CA GLY A 26 -8.08 2.18 -7.70
C GLY A 26 -7.17 1.79 -6.52
N LEU A 27 -5.91 1.48 -6.82
CA LEU A 27 -4.87 1.17 -5.84
C LEU A 27 -3.60 1.97 -6.19
N TRP A 28 -2.72 2.14 -5.21
CA TRP A 28 -1.39 2.71 -5.41
C TRP A 28 -0.32 1.63 -5.32
N ALA A 29 0.67 1.69 -6.20
CA ALA A 29 1.81 0.76 -6.19
C ALA A 29 2.74 0.92 -4.97
N CYS A 30 2.58 2.00 -4.20
CA CYS A 30 3.29 2.29 -2.94
C CYS A 30 4.85 2.28 -3.00
N GLY A 31 5.45 2.24 -4.19
CA GLY A 31 6.92 2.20 -4.34
C GLY A 31 7.66 3.45 -3.87
N LEU A 32 7.03 4.63 -3.96
CA LEU A 32 7.55 5.89 -3.41
C LEU A 32 6.43 6.63 -2.67
N LEU A 33 6.70 7.02 -1.42
CA LEU A 33 5.77 7.77 -0.59
C LEU A 33 6.47 8.99 0.01
N ILE A 34 5.98 10.19 -0.32
CA ILE A 34 6.42 11.44 0.30
C ILE A 34 5.35 11.87 1.31
N ARG A 35 5.73 12.00 2.58
CA ARG A 35 4.79 12.25 3.67
C ARG A 35 5.35 13.25 4.67
N ARG A 36 4.50 14.14 5.18
CA ARG A 36 4.83 15.05 6.28
C ARG A 36 4.60 14.35 7.61
N HIS A 37 5.54 14.42 8.53
CA HIS A 37 5.38 13.84 9.86
C HIS A 37 4.40 14.68 10.70
N ASN A 38 3.18 14.18 10.87
CA ASN A 38 2.13 14.78 11.70
C ASN A 38 1.25 13.68 12.31
N ASP A 39 0.33 14.04 13.21
CA ASP A 39 -0.43 13.04 13.97
C ASP A 39 -1.37 12.20 13.10
N LYS A 40 -1.96 12.79 12.06
CA LYS A 40 -2.79 12.04 11.10
C LYS A 40 -1.96 11.01 10.31
N VAL A 41 -0.75 11.37 9.88
CA VAL A 41 0.18 10.44 9.19
C VAL A 41 0.70 9.38 10.15
N LYS A 42 0.93 9.69 11.44
CA LYS A 42 1.27 8.68 12.45
C LYS A 42 0.14 7.67 12.62
N ALA A 43 -1.11 8.14 12.73
CA ALA A 43 -2.29 7.28 12.83
C ALA A 43 -2.45 6.38 11.60
N PHE A 44 -2.31 6.97 10.40
CA PHE A 44 -2.28 6.24 9.13
C PHE A 44 -1.24 5.12 9.13
N ASN A 45 0.02 5.45 9.47
CA ASN A 45 1.12 4.48 9.45
C ASN A 45 0.93 3.35 10.45
N LYS A 46 0.40 3.67 11.63
CA LYS A 46 0.08 2.65 12.65
C LYS A 46 -0.99 1.70 12.11
N LEU A 47 -2.10 2.22 11.62
CA LEU A 47 -3.20 1.41 11.08
C LEU A 47 -2.76 0.56 9.88
N TRP A 48 -2.04 1.18 8.94
CA TRP A 48 -1.53 0.49 7.75
C TRP A 48 -0.58 -0.65 8.11
N TRP A 49 0.30 -0.43 9.11
CA TRP A 49 1.17 -1.48 9.62
C TRP A 49 0.40 -2.61 10.30
N GLU A 50 -0.66 -2.32 11.07
CA GLU A 50 -1.51 -3.36 11.64
C GLU A 50 -2.20 -4.21 10.55
N HIS A 51 -2.67 -3.58 9.47
CA HIS A 51 -3.26 -4.33 8.35
C HIS A 51 -2.23 -5.21 7.63
N ASN A 52 -1.01 -4.70 7.41
CA ASN A 52 0.05 -5.47 6.77
C ASN A 52 0.46 -6.70 7.60
N LYS A 53 0.48 -6.57 8.93
CA LYS A 53 0.73 -7.70 9.84
C LYS A 53 -0.43 -8.69 9.90
N LYS A 54 -1.67 -8.19 9.87
CA LYS A 54 -2.87 -9.02 10.00
C LYS A 54 -3.14 -9.84 8.74
N TYR A 55 -2.96 -9.23 7.57
CA TYR A 55 -3.36 -9.84 6.31
C TYR A 55 -2.15 -10.24 5.47
N THR A 56 -1.56 -9.27 4.76
CA THR A 56 -0.52 -9.55 3.76
C THR A 56 0.45 -8.38 3.67
N TYR A 57 1.68 -8.66 3.24
CA TYR A 57 2.65 -7.62 2.88
C TYR A 57 2.35 -6.96 1.53
N GLN A 58 1.26 -7.33 0.85
CA GLN A 58 0.82 -6.65 -0.37
C GLN A 58 0.12 -5.34 0.00
N ASP A 59 0.96 -4.40 0.39
CA ASP A 59 0.66 -3.11 1.01
C ASP A 59 -0.30 -2.23 0.19
N GLN A 60 -0.29 -2.37 -1.14
CA GLN A 60 -1.24 -1.71 -2.05
C GLN A 60 -2.72 -1.99 -1.72
N LEU A 61 -3.06 -3.13 -1.09
CA LEU A 61 -4.44 -3.52 -0.77
C LEU A 61 -4.99 -2.74 0.42
N SER A 62 -4.18 -2.61 1.48
CA SER A 62 -4.56 -1.94 2.73
C SER A 62 -4.38 -0.43 2.65
N PHE A 63 -3.42 0.05 1.87
CA PHE A 63 -3.07 1.47 1.78
C PHE A 63 -4.28 2.41 1.59
N PRO A 64 -5.13 2.23 0.57
CA PRO A 64 -6.20 3.18 0.32
C PRO A 64 -7.35 3.04 1.34
N VAL A 65 -7.53 1.84 1.91
CA VAL A 65 -8.50 1.58 2.99
C VAL A 65 -8.10 2.33 4.26
N CYS A 66 -6.87 2.14 4.71
CA CYS A 66 -6.36 2.79 5.92
C CYS A 66 -6.32 4.32 5.77
N ALA A 67 -6.01 4.82 4.56
CA ALA A 67 -6.03 6.25 4.29
C ALA A 67 -7.44 6.84 4.39
N LYS A 68 -8.44 6.17 3.80
CA LYS A 68 -9.84 6.57 3.91
C LYS A 68 -10.31 6.57 5.37
N GLU A 69 -9.98 5.53 6.13
CA GLU A 69 -10.40 5.36 7.52
C GLU A 69 -9.91 6.49 8.43
N VAL A 70 -8.66 6.94 8.24
CA VAL A 70 -8.10 8.07 9.02
C VAL A 70 -8.35 9.44 8.38
N GLY A 71 -9.10 9.49 7.26
CA GLY A 71 -9.40 10.70 6.51
C GLY A 71 -8.15 11.40 5.96
N LEU A 72 -7.18 10.63 5.45
CA LEU A 72 -5.97 11.15 4.81
C LEU A 72 -6.24 11.45 3.34
N ASP A 73 -5.91 12.66 2.91
CA ASP A 73 -5.88 13.03 1.50
C ASP A 73 -4.60 12.49 0.84
N ILE A 74 -4.76 11.74 -0.24
CA ILE A 74 -3.66 11.15 -0.99
C ILE A 74 -3.59 11.82 -2.36
N ARG A 75 -2.39 12.30 -2.71
CA ARG A 75 -2.09 12.75 -4.07
C ARG A 75 -1.12 11.80 -4.75
N THR A 76 -1.40 11.50 -6.02
CA THR A 76 -0.54 10.68 -6.86
C THR A 76 0.61 11.52 -7.40
N ILE A 77 1.83 10.98 -7.33
CA ILE A 77 2.97 11.54 -8.08
C ILE A 77 2.79 11.07 -9.53
N ASP A 78 2.45 12.00 -10.42
CA ASP A 78 2.10 11.71 -11.81
C ASP A 78 3.35 11.57 -12.70
N ILE A 79 4.16 10.56 -12.41
CA ILE A 79 5.32 10.14 -13.21
C ILE A 79 5.32 8.62 -13.33
N ASN A 80 5.92 8.09 -14.40
CA ASN A 80 6.04 6.65 -14.58
C ASN A 80 7.00 6.05 -13.52
N LEU A 81 6.50 5.12 -12.72
CA LEU A 81 7.26 4.51 -11.61
C LEU A 81 8.55 3.81 -12.06
N ASN A 82 8.53 3.15 -13.23
CA ASN A 82 9.62 2.28 -13.71
C ASN A 82 10.55 2.97 -14.73
N SER A 83 10.13 4.11 -15.28
CA SER A 83 10.89 4.83 -16.31
C SER A 83 10.67 6.33 -16.17
N ASN A 84 11.53 6.99 -15.39
CA ASN A 84 11.52 8.43 -15.19
C ASN A 84 12.96 8.95 -14.96
N ASN A 85 13.13 10.27 -14.94
CA ASN A 85 14.42 10.94 -14.77
C ASN A 85 14.67 11.45 -13.34
N ILE A 86 13.89 11.01 -12.35
CA ILE A 86 13.91 11.52 -10.97
C ILE A 86 14.41 10.44 -9.99
N VAL A 87 13.91 9.21 -10.12
CA VAL A 87 14.21 8.08 -9.22
C VAL A 87 14.41 6.81 -10.03
N ASP A 88 15.50 6.10 -9.74
CA ASP A 88 15.78 4.76 -10.25
C ASP A 88 15.65 3.72 -9.12
N PHE A 89 14.84 2.69 -9.35
CA PHE A 89 14.64 1.56 -8.42
C PHE A 89 15.54 0.36 -8.74
N ASN A 90 16.42 0.46 -9.74
CA ASN A 90 17.40 -0.57 -10.11
C ASN A 90 18.56 -0.63 -9.11
N THR A 91 18.28 -1.01 -7.86
CA THR A 91 19.33 -1.43 -6.92
C THR A 91 19.67 -2.89 -7.21
N PRO A 92 20.95 -3.32 -7.23
CA PRO A 92 21.25 -4.73 -7.43
C PRO A 92 20.67 -5.54 -6.27
N HIS A 93 19.68 -6.38 -6.56
CA HIS A 93 19.25 -7.46 -5.68
C HIS A 93 20.37 -8.51 -5.64
N LYS A 94 21.42 -8.27 -4.85
CA LYS A 94 22.36 -9.33 -4.50
C LYS A 94 21.60 -10.31 -3.63
N SER A 95 21.23 -11.45 -4.20
CA SER A 95 20.82 -12.61 -3.41
C SER A 95 22.00 -12.95 -2.50
N ILE A 96 21.89 -12.64 -1.21
CA ILE A 96 22.80 -13.17 -0.21
C ILE A 96 22.33 -14.61 -0.04
N LEU A 97 22.96 -15.53 -0.78
CA LEU A 97 22.98 -16.94 -0.41
C LEU A 97 23.57 -17.09 0.98
#